data_AF-C0NIW9-F1
#
_entry.id   AF-C0NIW9-F1
#
_cell.length_a   1.000
_cell.length_b   1.000
_cell.length_c   1.000
_cell.angle_alpha   90.00
_cell.angle_beta   90.00
_cell.angle_gamma   90.00
#
_symmetry.space_group_name_H-M   'P 1'
#
loop_
_entity.id
_entity.type
_entity.pdbx_description
1 polymer ?
#
loop_
_entity_poly.entity_id
_entity_poly.type
_entity_poly.pdbx_seq_one_letter_code
_entity_poly.pdbx_strand_id
1 'polypeptide(L)' 'MTYSVFKAAGLHLMKALASSQGSKVRTNAVLPGLLLTEWGERFSKETVQAYTDKAVLKHVVATNNHS' A
#
# COMPACT_ATOMS: atom_id res chain seq x y z
N MET A 1 -5.57 10.48 -9.87
CA MET A 1 -5.24 9.51 -10.95
C MET A 1 -3.75 9.21 -11.07
N THR A 2 -2.84 10.18 -10.91
CA THR A 2 -1.40 9.94 -11.04
C THR A 2 -0.88 8.85 -10.08
N TYR A 3 -1.25 8.90 -8.80
CA TYR A 3 -0.82 7.90 -7.82
C TYR A 3 -1.22 6.45 -8.18
N SER A 4 -2.45 6.25 -8.68
CA SER A 4 -2.92 4.91 -9.07
C SER A 4 -2.19 4.37 -10.30
N VAL A 5 -1.84 5.22 -11.26
CA VAL A 5 -1.03 4.83 -12.43
C VAL A 5 0.35 4.36 -11.99
N PHE A 6 1.00 5.10 -11.09
CA PHE A 6 2.30 4.69 -10.55
C PHE A 6 2.24 3.35 -9.78
N LYS A 7 1.18 3.11 -9.00
CA LYS A 7 0.99 1.81 -8.32
C LYS A 7 0.85 0.66 -9.34
N ALA A 8 0.10 0.87 -10.42
CA ALA A 8 -0.04 -0.12 -11.49
C ALA A 8 1.28 -0.37 -12.22
N ALA A 9 2.04 0.69 -12.52
CA ALA A 9 3.37 0.59 -13.13
C ALA A 9 4.36 -0.19 -12.24
N GLY A 10 4.35 0.06 -10.92
CA GLY A 10 5.17 -0.69 -9.96
C GLY A 10 4.83 -2.17 -9.91
N LEU A 11 3.54 -2.53 -9.99
CA LEU A 11 3.12 -3.94 -10.08
C LEU A 11 3.57 -4.60 -11.38
N HIS A 12 3.51 -3.88 -12.49
CA HIS A 12 4.00 -4.38 -13.77
C HIS A 12 5.52 -4.59 -13.75
N LEU A 13 6.27 -3.63 -13.19
CA LEU A 13 7.72 -3.75 -12.98
C LEU A 13 8.07 -4.96 -12.12
N MET A 14 7.34 -5.18 -11.02
CA MET A 14 7.52 -6.36 -10.17
C MET A 14 7.40 -7.66 -10.98
N LYS A 15 6.37 -7.77 -11.84
CA LYS A 15 6.19 -8.94 -12.72
C LYS A 15 7.32 -9.11 -13.74
N ALA A 16 7.80 -8.01 -14.33
CA ALA A 16 8.93 -8.04 -15.27
C ALA A 16 10.26 -8.42 -14.60
N LEU A 17 10.47 -8.00 -13.34
CA LEU A 17 11.62 -8.43 -12.55
C LEU A 17 11.53 -9.91 -12.18
N ALA A 18 10.34 -10.37 -11.76
CA ALA A 18 10.13 -11.78 -11.47
C ALA A 18 10.39 -12.69 -12.68
N SER A 19 10.01 -12.27 -13.90
CA SER A 19 10.27 -13.05 -15.12
C SER A 19 11.73 -13.03 -15.56
N SER A 20 12.43 -11.89 -15.42
CA SER A 20 13.82 -11.73 -15.86
C SER A 20 14.86 -12.32 -14.90
N GLN A 21 14.62 -12.29 -13.58
CA GLN A 21 15.58 -12.80 -12.60
C GLN A 21 15.51 -14.33 -12.42
N GLY A 22 14.42 -14.97 -12.83
CA GLY A 22 14.22 -16.40 -12.72
C GLY A 22 14.25 -16.90 -11.27
N SER A 23 14.82 -18.08 -11.03
CA SER A 23 14.91 -18.69 -9.69
C SER A 23 15.93 -18.05 -8.75
N LYS A 24 16.73 -17.09 -9.23
CA LYS A 24 17.81 -16.47 -8.45
C LYS A 24 17.29 -15.46 -7.43
N VAL A 25 16.26 -14.70 -7.78
CA VAL A 25 15.75 -13.60 -6.95
C VAL A 25 14.22 -13.62 -6.95
N ARG A 26 13.62 -13.67 -5.76
CA ARG A 26 12.16 -13.58 -5.59
C ARG A 26 11.76 -12.11 -5.50
N THR A 27 10.82 -11.70 -6.36
CA THR A 27 10.26 -10.35 -6.34
C THR A 27 8.76 -10.44 -6.08
N ASN A 28 8.26 -9.66 -5.11
CA ASN A 28 6.84 -9.60 -4.76
C ASN A 28 6.45 -8.14 -4.47
N ALA A 29 5.15 -7.86 -4.43
CA ALA A 29 4.62 -6.55 -4.06
C ALA A 29 3.57 -6.70 -2.95
N VAL A 30 3.57 -5.75 -2.02
CA VAL A 30 2.52 -5.59 -1.00
C VAL A 30 1.78 -4.29 -1.30
N LEU A 31 0.46 -4.35 -1.31
CA LEU A 31 -0.42 -3.22 -1.63
C LEU A 31 -1.26 -2.88 -0.40
N PRO A 32 -0.68 -2.16 0.59
CA PRO A 32 -1.45 -1.76 1.75
C PRO A 32 -2.54 -0.76 1.37
N GLY A 33 -3.63 -0.79 2.13
CA GLY A 33 -4.59 0.31 2.17
C GLY A 33 -3.99 1.54 2.89
N LEU A 34 -4.83 2.34 3.52
CA LEU A 34 -4.36 3.45 4.36
C LEU A 34 -3.64 2.90 5.60
N LEU A 35 -2.37 3.26 5.76
CA LEU A 35 -1.56 3.00 6.94
C LEU A 35 -1.46 4.27 7.78
N LEU A 36 -1.76 4.19 9.08
CA LEU A 36 -1.59 5.32 10.01
C LEU A 36 -0.15 5.40 10.50
N THR A 37 0.76 5.82 9.61
CA THR A 37 2.12 6.27 9.95
C THR A 37 2.13 7.77 10.19
N GLU A 38 3.27 8.35 10.59
CA GLU A 38 3.46 9.82 10.65
C GLU A 38 3.14 10.54 9.32
N TRP A 39 3.21 9.81 8.20
CA TRP A 39 2.79 10.32 6.90
C TRP A 39 1.27 10.30 6.73
N GLY A 40 0.61 9.24 7.24
CA GLY A 40 -0.85 9.09 7.21
C GLY A 40 -1.58 10.08 8.12
N GLU A 41 -0.96 10.52 9.22
CA GLU A 41 -1.51 11.53 10.14
C GLU A 41 -1.69 12.93 9.51
N ARG A 42 -1.08 13.16 8.34
CA ARG A 42 -1.21 14.42 7.60
C ARG A 42 -2.56 14.55 6.89
N PHE A 43 -3.31 13.46 6.73
CA PHE A 43 -4.64 13.51 6.14
C PHE A 43 -5.67 14.00 7.16
N SER A 44 -6.68 14.73 6.70
CA SER A 44 -7.75 15.21 7.57
C SER A 44 -8.50 14.03 8.20
N LYS A 45 -9.05 14.24 9.39
CA LYS A 45 -9.81 13.18 10.11
C LYS A 45 -10.99 12.67 9.29
N GLU A 46 -11.65 13.54 8.54
CA GLU A 46 -12.76 13.21 7.65
C GLU A 46 -12.30 12.28 6.52
N THR A 47 -11.12 12.55 5.96
CA THR A 47 -10.52 11.71 4.92
C THR A 47 -10.22 10.32 5.48
N VAL A 48 -9.59 10.24 6.65
CA VAL A 48 -9.27 8.97 7.31
C VAL A 48 -10.55 8.18 7.60
N GLN A 49 -11.58 8.82 8.15
CA GLN A 49 -12.86 8.17 8.43
C GLN A 49 -13.53 7.63 7.16
N ALA A 50 -13.57 8.42 6.09
CA ALA A 50 -14.12 7.98 4.81
C ALA A 50 -13.37 6.77 4.22
N TYR A 51 -12.06 6.64 4.47
CA TYR A 51 -11.29 5.45 4.10
C TYR A 51 -11.59 4.25 5.02
N THR A 52 -11.72 4.48 6.33
CA THR A 52 -12.12 3.46 7.31
C THR A 52 -13.48 2.86 6.95
N ASP A 53 -14.44 3.69 6.56
CA ASP A 53 -15.80 3.24 6.19
C ASP A 53 -15.81 2.40 4.91
N LYS A 54 -14.89 2.66 3.98
CA LYS A 54 -14.70 1.86 2.76
C LYS A 54 -13.96 0.55 3.02
N ALA A 55 -13.15 0.47 4.08
CA ALA A 55 -12.48 -0.76 4.44
C ALA A 55 -13.49 -1.83 4.88
N VAL A 56 -13.38 -3.04 4.34
CA VAL A 56 -14.26 -4.16 4.71
C VAL A 56 -14.22 -4.44 6.22
N LEU A 57 -13.03 -4.30 6.82
CA LEU A 57 -12.80 -4.56 8.24
C LEU A 57 -13.10 -3.37 9.16
N LYS A 58 -13.54 -2.23 8.63
CA LYS A 58 -13.93 -1.01 9.38
C LYS A 58 -12.86 -0.47 10.34
N HIS A 59 -11.60 -0.80 10.10
CA HIS A 59 -10.45 -0.21 10.77
C HIS A 59 -9.32 0.00 9.75
N VAL A 60 -8.44 0.93 10.06
CA VAL A 60 -7.21 1.20 9.31
C VAL A 60 -6.05 0.42 9.94
N VAL A 61 -5.09 0.03 9.11
CA VAL A 61 -3.97 -0.79 9.57
C VAL A 61 -2.98 0.10 10.31
N ALA A 62 -2.74 -0.22 11.58
CA ALA A 62 -1.65 0.37 12.34
C ALA A 62 -0.34 -0.32 11.95
N THR A 63 0.71 0.45 11.67
CA THR A 63 2.06 -0.10 11.65
C THR A 63 2.44 -0.34 13.10
N ASN A 64 2.40 -1.60 13.56
CA ASN A 64 2.61 -1.95 14.95
C ASN A 64 3.84 -1.23 15.54
N ASN A 65 3.58 -0.17 16.31
CA ASN A 65 4.50 0.40 17.27
C ASN A 65 4.63 -0.62 18.40
N HIS A 66 5.44 -1.65 18.18
CA HIS A 66 6.12 -2.30 19.28
C HIS A 66 7.21 -1.32 19.71
N SER A 67 6.90 -0.55 20.76
CA SER A 67 7.88 0.05 21.66
C SER A 67 8.87 -1.00 22.15
#